data_AF-A0A1C4YP32-F1
#
_entry.id   AF-A0A1C4YP32-F1
#
_cell.length_a   1.000
_cell.length_b   1.000
_cell.length_c   1.000
_cell.angle_alpha   90.00
_cell.angle_beta   90.00
_cell.angle_gamma   90.00
#
_symmetry.space_group_name_H-M   'P 1'
#
loop_
_entity.id
_entity.type
_entity.pdbx_description
1 polymer ?
#
loop_
_entity_poly.entity_id
_entity_poly.type
_entity_poly.pdbx_seq_one_letter_code
_entity_poly.pdbx_strand_id
1 'polypeptide(L)'
;MAEQSAKAVRSETERAALQLLRERATLVGEAATARHERDQLAGALHEASTRYAERYAAAVQGGWTEDELARLGLDAPEPGPSRRRRVPRPATPSTPGEQVAVHDEAGQP
;
A
#
# COMPACT_ATOMS: atom_id res chain seq x y z
N MET A 1 39.62 26.19 -29.95
CA MET A 1 38.22 26.40 -30.39
C MET A 1 37.39 25.10 -30.27
N ALA A 2 37.83 23.94 -30.76
CA ALA A 2 37.06 22.69 -30.72
C ALA A 2 36.81 22.09 -29.30
N GLU A 3 37.70 22.28 -28.34
CA GLU A 3 37.48 21.79 -26.96
C GLU A 3 36.39 22.58 -26.21
N GLN A 4 36.24 23.87 -26.51
CA GLN A 4 35.22 24.72 -25.89
C GLN A 4 33.81 24.34 -26.36
N SER A 5 33.66 23.94 -27.64
CA SER A 5 32.39 23.45 -28.17
C SER A 5 32.02 22.07 -27.60
N ALA A 6 32.98 21.14 -27.46
CA ALA A 6 32.71 19.83 -26.85
C ALA A 6 32.25 19.94 -25.38
N LYS A 7 32.87 20.84 -24.60
CA LYS A 7 32.45 21.12 -23.22
C LYS A 7 31.04 21.72 -23.15
N ALA A 8 30.68 22.60 -24.09
CA ALA A 8 29.36 23.19 -24.17
C ALA A 8 28.28 22.13 -24.45
N VAL A 9 28.49 21.26 -25.43
CA VAL A 9 27.56 20.15 -25.75
C VAL A 9 27.39 19.21 -24.56
N ARG A 10 28.48 18.85 -23.87
CA ARG A 10 28.39 18.03 -22.66
C ARG A 10 27.54 18.71 -21.58
N SER A 11 27.77 19.99 -21.32
CA SER A 11 27.02 20.74 -20.30
C SER A 11 25.54 20.87 -20.66
N GLU A 12 25.21 21.04 -21.93
CA GLU A 12 23.83 21.10 -22.40
C GLU A 12 23.10 19.76 -22.22
N THR A 13 23.74 18.66 -22.66
CA THR A 13 23.19 17.30 -22.48
C THR A 13 23.01 16.96 -21.01
N GLU A 14 23.96 17.34 -20.14
CA GLU A 14 23.84 17.14 -18.70
C GLU A 14 22.65 17.92 -18.10
N ARG A 15 22.46 19.18 -18.49
CA ARG A 15 21.30 19.97 -18.05
C ARG A 15 19.98 19.36 -18.52
N ALA A 16 19.90 18.90 -19.77
CA ALA A 16 18.71 18.26 -20.32
C ALA A 16 18.38 16.96 -19.56
N ALA A 17 19.39 16.14 -19.26
CA ALA A 17 19.21 14.92 -18.49
C ALA A 17 18.71 15.20 -17.06
N LEU A 18 19.27 16.22 -16.40
CA LEU A 18 18.84 16.63 -15.06
C LEU A 18 17.42 17.22 -15.07
N GLN A 19 17.06 17.97 -16.10
CA GLN A 19 15.71 18.52 -16.24
C GLN A 19 14.67 17.39 -16.39
N LEU A 20 14.94 16.41 -17.26
CA LEU A 20 14.09 15.24 -17.41
C LEU A 20 13.95 14.44 -16.10
N LEU A 21 15.03 14.31 -15.34
CA LEU A 21 15.00 13.64 -14.04
C LEU A 21 14.10 14.39 -13.04
N ARG A 22 14.17 15.73 -13.01
CA ARG A 22 13.31 16.55 -12.15
C ARG A 22 11.84 16.40 -12.52
N GLU A 23 11.51 16.44 -13.81
CA GLU A 23 10.13 16.25 -14.28
C GLU A 23 9.56 14.90 -13.85
N ARG A 24 10.35 13.82 -14.01
CA ARG A 24 9.96 12.49 -13.53
C ARG A 24 9.79 12.44 -12.02
N ALA A 25 10.67 13.10 -11.27
CA ALA A 25 10.56 13.17 -9.81
C ALA A 25 9.28 13.91 -9.37
N THR A 26 8.91 15.00 -10.05
CA THR A 26 7.65 15.71 -9.81
C THR A 26 6.45 14.79 -10.01
N LEU A 27 6.37 14.08 -11.13
CA LEU A 27 5.26 13.15 -11.41
C LEU A 27 5.14 12.04 -10.34
N VAL A 28 6.27 11.50 -9.89
CA VAL A 28 6.28 10.49 -8.81
C VAL A 28 5.82 11.11 -7.48
N GLY A 29 6.23 12.35 -7.19
CA GLY A 29 5.77 13.09 -6.02
C GLY A 29 4.26 13.32 -6.03
N GLU A 30 3.71 13.76 -7.16
CA GLU A 30 2.26 13.95 -7.34
C GLU A 30 1.49 12.64 -7.17
N ALA A 31 2.00 11.55 -7.75
CA ALA A 31 1.39 10.22 -7.59
C ALA A 31 1.43 9.75 -6.12
N ALA A 32 2.50 10.05 -5.38
CA ALA A 32 2.62 9.73 -3.97
C ALA A 32 1.60 10.51 -3.12
N THR A 33 1.42 11.80 -3.41
CA THR A 33 0.39 12.64 -2.78
C THR A 33 -1.01 12.12 -3.06
N ALA A 34 -1.35 11.85 -4.33
CA ALA A 34 -2.65 11.31 -4.72
C ALA A 34 -2.95 9.96 -4.06
N ARG A 35 -1.93 9.10 -3.91
CA ARG A 35 -2.06 7.83 -3.17
C ARG A 35 -2.39 8.07 -1.70
N HIS A 36 -1.69 9.01 -1.07
CA HIS A 36 -1.92 9.33 0.34
C HIS A 36 -3.34 9.85 0.56
N GLU A 37 -3.81 10.77 -0.28
CA GLU A 37 -5.19 11.29 -0.25
C GLU A 37 -6.21 10.18 -0.45
N ARG A 38 -5.99 9.29 -1.43
CA ARG A 38 -6.85 8.12 -1.64
C ARG A 38 -6.93 7.24 -0.39
N ASP A 39 -5.80 6.98 0.27
CA ASP A 39 -5.76 6.14 1.47
C ASP A 39 -6.50 6.82 2.64
N GLN A 40 -6.41 8.15 2.78
CA GLN A 40 -7.22 8.90 3.75
C GLN A 40 -8.72 8.82 3.46
N LEU A 41 -9.12 9.05 2.20
CA LEU A 41 -10.52 8.99 1.77
C LEU A 41 -11.10 7.57 1.93
N ALA A 42 -10.30 6.54 1.66
CA ALA A 42 -10.71 5.15 1.88
C ALA A 42 -10.97 4.88 3.38
N GLY A 43 -10.15 5.43 4.27
CA GLY A 43 -10.37 5.36 5.72
C GLY A 43 -11.65 6.08 6.14
N ALA A 44 -11.85 7.31 5.69
CA ALA A 44 -13.06 8.09 5.98
C ALA A 44 -14.33 7.43 5.45
N LEU A 45 -14.26 6.87 4.23
CA LEU A 45 -15.36 6.10 3.65
C LEU A 45 -15.68 4.88 4.50
N HIS A 46 -14.66 4.13 4.94
CA HIS A 46 -14.88 2.95 5.77
C HIS A 46 -15.55 3.27 7.11
N GLU A 47 -15.14 4.35 7.77
CA GLU A 47 -15.76 4.81 9.01
C GLU A 47 -17.22 5.24 8.77
N ALA A 48 -17.46 6.04 7.73
CA ALA A 48 -18.81 6.49 7.37
C ALA A 48 -19.73 5.31 7.02
N SER A 49 -19.24 4.34 6.25
CA SER A 49 -19.98 3.12 5.91
C SER A 49 -20.29 2.27 7.14
N THR A 50 -19.35 2.12 8.07
CA THR A 50 -19.58 1.38 9.33
C THR A 50 -20.68 2.06 10.15
N ARG A 51 -20.57 3.39 10.32
CA ARG A 51 -21.55 4.21 11.03
C ARG A 51 -22.95 4.17 10.38
N TYR A 52 -23.00 4.11 9.05
CA TYR A 52 -24.25 3.93 8.31
C TYR A 52 -24.86 2.56 8.57
N ALA A 53 -24.05 1.50 8.47
CA ALA A 53 -24.51 0.14 8.70
C ALA A 53 -25.08 -0.07 10.10
N GLU A 54 -24.45 0.49 11.13
CA GLU A 54 -24.96 0.48 12.51
C GLU A 54 -26.32 1.17 12.64
N ARG A 55 -26.51 2.33 11.99
CA ARG A 55 -27.78 3.07 12.01
C ARG A 55 -28.88 2.36 11.24
N TYR A 56 -28.54 1.80 10.09
CA TYR A 56 -29.46 1.00 9.29
C TYR A 56 -29.93 -0.22 10.09
N ALA A 57 -29.00 -0.95 10.72
CA ALA A 57 -29.32 -2.08 11.58
C ALA A 57 -30.19 -1.66 12.78
N ALA A 58 -29.91 -0.52 13.41
CA ALA A 58 -30.74 0.02 14.50
C ALA A 58 -32.17 0.36 14.02
N ALA A 59 -32.33 0.88 12.80
CA ALA A 59 -33.64 1.13 12.22
C ALA A 59 -34.41 -0.18 11.99
N VAL A 60 -33.74 -1.20 11.44
CA VAL A 60 -34.34 -2.53 11.24
C VAL A 60 -34.74 -3.16 12.58
N GLN A 61 -33.88 -3.09 13.59
CA GLN A 61 -34.20 -3.54 14.95
C GLN A 61 -35.34 -2.74 15.58
N GLY A 62 -35.50 -1.48 15.19
CA GLY A 62 -36.62 -0.61 15.57
C GLY A 62 -37.94 -0.92 14.86
N GLY A 63 -37.98 -1.94 14.01
CA GLY A 63 -39.20 -2.40 13.33
C GLY A 63 -39.39 -1.87 11.90
N TRP A 64 -38.42 -1.13 11.37
CA TRP A 64 -38.44 -0.76 9.95
C TRP A 64 -38.08 -1.95 9.08
N THR A 65 -38.81 -2.13 7.98
CA THR A 65 -38.45 -3.13 6.97
C THR A 65 -37.45 -2.56 5.98
N GLU A 66 -36.67 -3.44 5.34
CA GLU A 66 -35.72 -3.02 4.30
C GLU A 66 -36.42 -2.34 3.12
N ASP A 67 -37.63 -2.81 2.75
CA ASP A 67 -38.44 -2.19 1.70
C ASP A 67 -38.88 -0.76 2.04
N GLU A 68 -39.23 -0.50 3.31
CA GLU A 68 -39.59 0.85 3.76
C GLU A 68 -38.38 1.79 3.75
N LEU A 69 -37.21 1.30 4.16
CA LEU A 69 -35.96 2.05 4.12
C LEU A 69 -35.52 2.34 2.67
N ALA A 70 -35.63 1.36 1.78
CA ALA A 70 -35.32 1.52 0.35
C ALA A 70 -36.25 2.55 -0.32
N ARG A 71 -37.55 2.58 0.02
CA ARG A 71 -38.49 3.62 -0.46
C ARG A 71 -38.09 5.03 0.01
N LEU A 72 -37.38 5.14 1.12
CA LEU A 72 -36.82 6.40 1.63
C LEU A 72 -35.43 6.71 1.05
N GLY A 73 -34.89 5.86 0.18
CA GLY A 73 -33.55 6.00 -0.41
C GLY A 73 -32.42 5.57 0.52
N LEU A 74 -32.73 4.79 1.56
CA LEU A 74 -31.76 4.19 2.45
C LEU A 74 -31.54 2.74 2.00
N ASP A 75 -30.55 2.53 1.13
CA ASP A 75 -30.23 1.20 0.64
C ASP A 75 -29.49 0.37 1.69
N ALA A 76 -29.64 -0.95 1.62
CA ALA A 76 -28.93 -1.84 2.52
C ALA A 76 -27.40 -1.63 2.41
N PRO A 77 -26.67 -1.50 3.53
CA PRO A 77 -25.23 -1.37 3.51
C PRO A 77 -24.62 -2.62 2.87
N GLU A 78 -23.69 -2.45 1.94
CA GLU A 78 -22.96 -3.58 1.35
C GLU A 78 -22.31 -4.41 2.48
N PRO A 79 -22.51 -5.74 2.49
CA PRO A 79 -21.89 -6.60 3.48
C PRO A 79 -20.37 -6.49 3.31
N GLY A 80 -19.75 -5.79 4.26
CA GLY A 80 -18.30 -5.60 4.25
C GLY A 80 -17.58 -6.94 4.12
N PRO A 81 -16.41 -7.00 3.46
CA PRO A 81 -15.69 -8.23 3.27
C PRO A 81 -15.43 -8.85 4.65
N SER A 82 -16.12 -9.97 4.93
CA SER A 82 -15.97 -10.72 6.17
C SER A 82 -14.49 -11.02 6.32
N ARG A 83 -13.83 -10.27 7.21
CA ARG A 83 -12.38 -10.34 7.40
C ARG A 83 -12.10 -11.70 8.01
N ARG A 84 -11.92 -12.72 7.15
CA ARG A 84 -11.50 -14.05 7.55
C ARG A 84 -10.24 -13.86 8.38
N ARG A 85 -10.40 -14.02 9.69
CA ARG A 85 -9.33 -13.93 10.67
C ARG A 85 -8.29 -14.95 10.23
N ARG A 86 -7.16 -14.47 9.69
CA ARG A 86 -6.05 -15.34 9.29
C ARG A 86 -5.61 -16.03 10.58
N VAL A 87 -5.89 -17.32 10.68
CA VAL A 87 -5.44 -18.14 11.80
C VAL A 87 -3.91 -18.04 11.83
N PRO A 88 -3.29 -17.69 12.98
CA PRO A 88 -1.84 -17.70 13.09
C PRO A 88 -1.35 -19.10 12.75
N ARG A 89 -0.53 -19.23 11.70
CA ARG A 89 0.17 -20.48 11.39
C ARG A 89 1.10 -20.77 12.57
N PRO A 90 1.00 -21.92 13.25
CA PRO A 90 1.95 -22.25 14.31
C PRO A 90 3.36 -22.27 13.72
N ALA A 91 4.26 -21.51 14.36
CA ALA A 91 5.68 -21.55 14.05
C ALA A 91 6.19 -22.95 14.40
N THR A 92 6.67 -23.69 13.40
CA THR A 92 7.48 -24.88 13.63
C THR A 92 8.75 -24.46 14.37
N PRO A 93 9.10 -25.07 15.51
CA PRO A 93 10.36 -24.77 16.18
C PRO A 93 11.52 -25.20 15.27
N SER A 94 12.37 -24.24 14.91
CA SER A 94 13.67 -24.54 14.29
C SER A 94 14.53 -25.28 15.31
N THR A 95 14.84 -26.54 15.02
CA THR A 95 15.86 -27.31 15.72
C THR A 95 17.22 -26.62 15.53
N PRO A 96 17.95 -26.24 16.60
CA PRO A 96 19.33 -25.81 16.49
C PRO A 96 20.21 -27.06 16.40
N GLY A 97 20.77 -27.34 15.22
CA GLY A 97 21.66 -28.48 15.08
C GLY A 97 22.05 -28.77 13.65
N GLU A 98 22.87 -27.90 13.05
CA GLU A 98 23.83 -28.35 12.04
C GLU A 98 25.08 -27.47 12.16
N GLN A 99 25.99 -27.91 13.01
CA GLN A 99 27.37 -27.42 13.04
C GLN A 99 28.04 -27.93 11.77
N VAL A 100 28.30 -27.05 10.82
CA VAL A 100 29.15 -27.35 9.66
C VAL A 100 30.56 -27.57 10.20
N ALA A 101 31.01 -28.82 10.15
CA ALA A 101 32.36 -29.25 10.43
C ALA A 101 33.35 -28.47 9.55
N VAL A 102 34.16 -27.62 10.19
CA VAL A 102 35.41 -27.11 9.64
C VAL A 102 36.38 -28.29 9.61
N HIS A 103 36.74 -28.72 8.40
CA HIS A 103 37.76 -29.73 8.18
C HIS A 103 39.10 -29.25 8.72
N ASP A 104 39.65 -30.08 9.59
CA ASP A 104 41.01 -30.06 10.13
C ASP A 104 42.00 -30.35 8.98
N GLU A 105 42.82 -29.36 8.60
CA GLU A 105 44.02 -29.58 7.78
C GLU A 105 45.21 -29.71 8.74
N ALA A 106 45.41 -30.94 9.20
CA ALA A 106 46.54 -31.36 10.00
C ALA A 106 47.84 -31.31 9.17
N GLY A 107 48.87 -30.71 9.77
CA GLY A 107 50.23 -30.77 9.25
C GLY A 107 50.94 -32.11 9.54
N GLN A 108 51.98 -32.32 8.72
CA GLN A 108 53.16 -33.20 8.92
C GLN A 108 52.99 -34.71 8.69
N PRO A 109 54.05 -35.38 8.19
CA PRO A 109 55.39 -35.48 8.79
C PRO A 109 56.50 -34.62 8.15
#